data_AF-A0A9P0PRC8-F1
#
_entry.id   AF-A0A9P0PRC8-F1
#
_cell.length_a   1.000
_cell.length_b   1.000
_cell.length_c   1.000
_cell.angle_alpha   90.00
_cell.angle_beta   90.00
_cell.angle_gamma   90.00
#
_symmetry.space_group_name_H-M   'P 1'
#
loop_
_entity.id
_entity.type
_entity.pdbx_description
1 polymer ?
#
loop_
_entity_poly.entity_id
_entity_poly.type
_entity_poly.pdbx_seq_one_letter_code
_entity_poly.pdbx_strand_id
1 'polypeptide(L)'
;MKWRQIITDYKLSGANKAIPKSDVQHLLKLVTHLLLESGKDNLISGFEKAGIYPLNRMKILERIPSIPMSRQMLVPLSSNYLKKEDFPVQQKKLQGKKAQHNNRKEHFNPRFAKRTS
;
A
#
# COMPACT_ATOMS: atom_id res chain seq x y z
N MET A 1 -3.98 -21.31 -4.75
CA MET A 1 -3.17 -20.10 -4.43
C MET A 1 -2.37 -19.69 -5.67
N LYS A 2 -2.80 -18.64 -6.39
CA LYS A 2 -2.21 -18.26 -7.70
C LYS A 2 -0.71 -17.90 -7.65
N TRP A 3 -0.23 -17.35 -6.53
CA TRP A 3 1.21 -17.05 -6.35
C TRP A 3 2.12 -18.27 -6.45
N ARG A 4 1.68 -19.40 -5.88
CA ARG A 4 2.48 -20.64 -5.90
C ARG A 4 2.61 -21.19 -7.32
N GLN A 5 1.55 -21.11 -8.12
CA GLN A 5 1.57 -21.52 -9.52
C GLN A 5 2.54 -20.65 -10.32
N ILE A 6 2.46 -19.32 -10.21
CA ILE A 6 3.38 -18.41 -10.90
C ILE A 6 4.85 -18.70 -10.56
N ILE A 7 5.17 -18.95 -9.28
CA ILE A 7 6.54 -19.31 -8.89
C ILE A 7 6.95 -20.67 -9.48
N THR A 8 6.06 -21.65 -9.46
CA THR A 8 6.32 -22.98 -10.03
C THR A 8 6.57 -22.88 -11.53
N ASP A 9 5.71 -22.16 -12.26
CA ASP A 9 5.83 -21.97 -13.70
C ASP A 9 7.13 -21.26 -14.07
N TYR A 10 7.49 -20.22 -13.31
CA TYR A 10 8.77 -19.51 -13.46
C TYR A 10 9.98 -20.43 -13.22
N LYS A 11 9.91 -21.33 -12.24
CA LYS A 11 10.98 -22.30 -11.99
C LYS A 11 11.07 -23.37 -13.09
N LEU A 12 9.92 -23.83 -13.58
CA LEU A 12 9.82 -24.81 -14.66
C LEU A 12 10.28 -24.26 -16.01
N SER A 13 10.19 -22.94 -16.23
CA SER A 13 10.64 -22.29 -17.48
C SER A 13 12.18 -22.18 -17.62
N GLY A 14 12.95 -22.92 -16.81
CA GLY A 14 14.40 -23.00 -16.89
C GLY A 14 15.17 -22.23 -15.81
N ALA A 15 14.48 -21.49 -14.94
CA ALA A 15 15.09 -20.82 -13.79
C ALA A 15 15.13 -21.75 -12.57
N ASN A 16 16.02 -22.75 -12.60
CA ASN A 16 16.31 -23.63 -11.44
C ASN A 16 17.08 -22.93 -10.29
N LYS A 17 17.09 -21.59 -10.27
CA LYS A 17 17.83 -20.78 -9.29
C LYS A 17 16.87 -19.90 -8.49
N ALA A 18 17.38 -19.37 -7.38
CA ALA A 18 16.67 -18.35 -6.61
C ALA A 18 16.18 -17.22 -7.53
N ILE A 19 14.98 -16.72 -7.26
CA ILE A 19 14.37 -15.66 -8.06
C ILE A 19 15.23 -14.40 -7.93
N PRO A 20 15.82 -13.88 -9.01
CA PRO A 20 16.59 -12.67 -8.97
C PRO A 20 15.69 -11.48 -8.64
N LYS A 21 16.24 -10.48 -7.94
CA LYS A 21 15.47 -9.33 -7.45
C LYS A 21 14.79 -8.54 -8.57
N SER A 22 15.35 -8.56 -9.78
CA SER A 22 14.77 -7.96 -11.00
C SER A 22 13.40 -8.57 -11.34
N ASP A 23 13.28 -9.89 -11.18
CA ASP A 23 12.15 -10.65 -11.69
C ASP A 23 11.02 -10.71 -10.66
N VAL A 24 11.33 -10.50 -9.38
CA VAL A 24 10.33 -10.41 -8.30
C VAL A 24 9.28 -9.34 -8.60
N GLN A 25 9.70 -8.17 -9.07
CA GLN A 25 8.75 -7.10 -9.41
C GLN A 25 7.84 -7.50 -10.57
N HIS A 26 8.37 -8.24 -11.55
CA HIS A 26 7.60 -8.73 -12.69
C HIS A 26 6.59 -9.80 -12.25
N LEU A 27 7.02 -10.80 -11.48
CA LEU A 27 6.15 -11.86 -10.95
C LEU A 27 5.07 -11.30 -10.03
N LEU A 28 5.39 -10.28 -9.24
CA LEU A 28 4.42 -9.59 -8.40
C LEU A 28 3.35 -8.90 -9.27
N LYS A 29 3.73 -8.20 -10.34
CA LYS A 29 2.77 -7.59 -11.27
C LYS A 29 1.83 -8.63 -11.88
N LEU A 30 2.35 -9.81 -12.26
CA LEU A 30 1.53 -10.91 -12.78
C LEU A 30 0.50 -11.39 -11.75
N VAL A 31 0.92 -11.58 -10.50
CA VAL A 31 0.01 -11.93 -9.40
C VAL A 31 -1.06 -10.86 -9.23
N THR A 32 -0.68 -9.58 -9.21
CA THR A 32 -1.63 -8.48 -9.01
C THR A 32 -2.66 -8.42 -10.13
N HIS A 33 -2.25 -8.64 -11.39
CA HIS A 33 -3.18 -8.74 -12.51
C HIS A 33 -4.16 -9.90 -12.36
N LEU A 34 -3.68 -11.10 -12.00
CA LEU A 34 -4.55 -12.25 -11.76
C LEU A 34 -5.46 -12.08 -10.55
N LEU A 35 -5.03 -11.29 -9.56
CA LEU A 35 -5.84 -10.94 -8.40
C LEU A 35 -6.88 -9.88 -8.75
N LEU A 36 -6.63 -8.96 -9.67
CA LEU A 36 -7.62 -7.97 -10.11
C LEU A 36 -8.88 -8.63 -10.67
N GLU A 37 -8.72 -9.69 -11.47
CA GLU A 37 -9.84 -10.44 -12.06
C GLU A 37 -10.73 -11.10 -10.99
N SER A 38 -10.11 -11.72 -9.97
CA SER A 38 -10.84 -12.43 -8.89
C SER A 38 -11.00 -11.61 -7.60
N GLY A 39 -10.53 -10.36 -7.60
CA GLY A 39 -10.26 -9.60 -6.39
C GLY A 39 -11.52 -9.16 -5.68
N LYS A 40 -12.54 -8.82 -6.47
CA LYS A 40 -13.87 -8.48 -5.98
C LYS A 40 -14.49 -9.65 -5.22
N ASP A 41 -14.46 -10.85 -5.81
CA ASP A 41 -15.07 -12.04 -5.20
C ASP A 41 -14.28 -12.48 -3.96
N ASN A 42 -12.95 -12.36 -4.00
CA ASN A 42 -12.11 -12.65 -2.83
C ASN A 42 -12.41 -11.70 -1.67
N LEU A 43 -12.53 -10.40 -1.95
CA LEU A 43 -12.92 -9.40 -0.94
C LEU A 43 -14.32 -9.67 -0.40
N ILE A 44 -15.29 -9.94 -1.28
CA ILE A 44 -16.67 -10.27 -0.88
C ILE A 44 -16.68 -11.51 0.01
N SER A 45 -15.97 -12.58 -0.35
CA SER A 45 -15.91 -13.81 0.45
C SER A 45 -15.32 -13.56 1.85
N GLY A 46 -14.34 -12.65 1.97
CA GLY A 46 -13.79 -12.23 3.24
C GLY A 46 -14.83 -11.49 4.10
N PHE A 47 -15.55 -10.55 3.50
CA PHE A 47 -16.61 -9.83 4.19
C PHE A 47 -17.80 -10.72 4.55
N GLU A 48 -18.15 -11.68 3.70
CA GLU A 48 -19.21 -12.65 3.93
C GLU A 48 -18.85 -13.62 5.05
N LYS A 49 -17.59 -14.06 5.08
CA LYS A 49 -17.06 -14.87 6.17
C LYS A 49 -17.21 -14.10 7.47
N ALA A 50 -16.78 -12.83 7.52
CA ALA A 50 -16.89 -11.95 8.68
C ALA A 50 -18.34 -11.58 9.07
N GLY A 51 -19.33 -11.83 8.19
CA GLY A 51 -20.71 -11.41 8.39
C GLY A 51 -20.96 -9.92 8.13
N ILE A 52 -20.02 -9.23 7.48
CA ILE A 52 -20.10 -7.80 7.17
C ILE A 52 -20.92 -7.57 5.89
N TYR A 53 -20.73 -8.41 4.87
CA TYR A 53 -21.43 -8.29 3.59
C TYR A 53 -21.80 -9.66 2.99
N PRO A 54 -23.10 -9.92 2.69
CA PRO A 54 -24.24 -9.17 3.19
C PRO A 54 -24.27 -9.20 4.73
N LEU A 55 -24.84 -8.16 5.35
CA LEU A 55 -24.82 -8.02 6.80
C LEU A 55 -25.52 -9.21 7.47
N ASN A 56 -24.76 -10.01 8.21
CA ASN A 56 -25.26 -11.10 9.04
C ASN A 56 -24.83 -10.85 10.50
N ARG A 57 -25.76 -10.28 11.28
CA ARG A 57 -25.52 -9.90 12.67
C ARG A 57 -25.16 -11.09 13.56
N MET A 58 -25.67 -12.28 13.25
CA MET A 58 -25.39 -13.47 14.06
C MET A 58 -23.94 -13.93 13.89
N LYS A 59 -23.46 -13.99 12.64
CA LYS A 59 -22.03 -14.24 12.34
C LYS A 59 -21.08 -13.22 12.95
N ILE A 60 -21.54 -11.97 13.14
CA ILE A 60 -20.76 -10.94 13.84
C ILE A 60 -20.74 -11.22 15.33
N LEU A 61 -21.90 -11.49 15.94
CA LEU A 61 -22.05 -11.76 17.36
C LEU A 61 -21.24 -12.98 17.82
N GLU A 62 -21.19 -14.04 17.00
CA GLU A 62 -20.35 -15.23 17.24
C GLU A 62 -18.85 -14.92 17.32
N ARG A 63 -18.40 -13.81 16.70
CA ARG A 63 -17.00 -13.39 16.70
C ARG A 63 -16.66 -12.39 17.78
N ILE A 64 -17.67 -11.77 18.39
CA ILE A 64 -17.43 -10.90 19.54
C ILE A 64 -16.96 -11.82 20.67
N PRO A 65 -15.74 -11.60 21.22
CA PRO A 65 -15.29 -12.41 22.33
C PRO A 65 -16.33 -12.30 23.45
N SER A 66 -16.92 -13.44 23.81
CA SER A 66 -17.76 -13.53 24.99
C SER A 66 -16.81 -13.44 26.18
N ILE A 67 -16.59 -12.21 26.64
CA ILE A 67 -15.91 -11.98 27.91
C ILE A 67 -16.85 -12.58 28.95
N PRO A 68 -16.48 -13.68 29.65
CA PRO A 68 -17.28 -14.09 30.79
C PRO A 68 -17.32 -12.87 31.71
N MET A 69 -18.52 -12.36 32.00
CA MET A 69 -18.68 -11.29 32.99
C MET A 69 -18.29 -11.84 34.36
N SER A 70 -17.00 -12.04 34.60
CA SER A 70 -16.45 -11.96 35.93
C SER A 70 -16.75 -10.54 36.39
N ARG A 71 -17.60 -10.45 37.41
CA ARG A 71 -18.23 -9.27 38.02
C ARG A 71 -17.30 -8.09 38.38
N GLN A 72 -16.01 -8.18 38.05
CA GLN A 72 -14.95 -7.25 38.43
C GLN A 72 -14.46 -6.35 37.27
N MET A 73 -14.91 -6.57 36.03
CA MET A 73 -14.46 -5.79 34.85
C MET A 73 -15.45 -4.71 34.37
N LEU A 74 -16.45 -4.34 35.18
CA LEU A 74 -17.25 -3.13 34.95
C LEU A 74 -16.40 -1.88 35.23
N VAL A 75 -15.37 -1.66 34.41
CA VAL A 75 -14.79 -0.33 34.28
C VAL A 75 -15.88 0.52 33.62
N PRO A 76 -16.31 1.64 34.21
CA PRO A 76 -17.24 2.54 33.56
C PRO A 76 -16.70 2.84 32.17
N LEU A 77 -17.52 2.67 31.14
CA LEU A 77 -17.19 3.04 29.77
C LEU A 77 -16.94 4.55 29.76
N SER A 78 -15.74 4.96 30.16
CA SER A 78 -15.35 6.35 30.28
C SER A 78 -15.44 6.93 28.87
N SER A 79 -16.14 8.04 28.75
CA SER A 79 -16.52 8.77 27.53
C SER A 79 -15.36 9.22 26.64
N ASN A 80 -14.16 8.69 26.85
CA ASN A 80 -12.92 9.09 26.20
C ASN A 80 -12.67 8.36 24.86
N TYR A 81 -13.36 7.25 24.58
CA TYR A 81 -13.19 6.49 23.33
C TYR A 81 -13.89 7.12 22.12
N LEU A 82 -14.67 8.19 22.32
CA LEU A 82 -15.39 8.90 21.25
C LEU A 82 -14.82 10.30 20.97
N LYS A 83 -13.53 10.52 21.22
CA LYS A 83 -12.87 11.72 20.68
C LYS A 83 -12.70 11.51 19.17
N LYS A 84 -13.44 12.28 18.38
CA LYS A 84 -13.15 12.47 16.96
C LYS A 84 -11.73 13.04 16.89
N GLU A 85 -10.77 12.23 16.46
CA GLU A 85 -9.46 12.74 16.08
C GLU A 85 -9.68 13.63 14.85
N ASP A 86 -9.71 14.94 15.06
CA ASP A 86 -9.62 15.93 13.99
C ASP A 86 -8.23 15.80 13.37
N PHE A 87 -8.12 14.99 12.31
CA PHE A 87 -6.92 14.94 11.49
C PHE A 87 -6.61 16.35 10.96
N PRO A 88 -5.44 16.95 11.24
CA PRO A 88 -5.10 18.23 10.63
C PRO A 88 -4.90 18.01 9.12
N VAL A 89 -5.86 18.48 8.33
CA VAL A 89 -5.74 18.61 6.88
C VAL A 89 -4.59 19.60 6.61
N GLN A 90 -3.42 19.07 6.25
CA GLN A 90 -2.32 19.88 5.75
C GLN A 90 -2.68 20.41 4.36
N GLN A 91 -3.36 21.55 4.30
CA GLN A 91 -3.53 22.31 3.07
C GLN A 91 -2.17 22.86 2.64
N LYS A 92 -1.50 22.18 1.70
CA LYS A 92 -0.39 22.78 0.97
C LYS A 92 -0.93 23.96 0.16
N LYS A 93 -0.76 25.18 0.66
CA LYS A 93 -0.89 26.40 -0.14
C LYS A 93 0.21 26.36 -1.23
N LEU A 94 -0.16 26.04 -2.46
CA LEU A 94 0.64 26.41 -3.63
C LEU A 94 0.58 27.93 -3.76
N GLN A 95 1.52 28.62 -3.12
CA GLN A 95 1.82 30.00 -3.46
C GLN A 95 2.83 29.99 -4.60
N GLY A 96 2.34 30.27 -5.81
CA GLY A 96 3.19 30.59 -6.95
C GLY A 96 4.05 31.80 -6.62
N LYS A 97 5.37 31.61 -6.60
CA LYS A 97 6.32 32.73 -6.67
C LYS A 97 6.87 32.79 -8.09
N LYS A 98 6.52 33.90 -8.72
CA LYS A 98 6.87 34.34 -10.07
C LYS A 98 8.39 34.36 -10.26
N ALA A 99 8.78 34.16 -11.51
CA ALA A 99 10.13 34.29 -12.04
C ALA A 99 10.83 35.58 -11.59
N GLN A 100 12.08 35.45 -11.16
CA GLN A 100 13.05 36.54 -11.17
C GLN A 100 14.21 36.14 -12.07
N HIS A 101 14.22 36.78 -13.23
CA HIS A 101 15.35 36.95 -14.12
C HIS A 101 16.41 37.81 -13.42
N ASN A 102 17.64 37.33 -13.22
CA ASN A 102 18.80 38.20 -13.33
C ASN A 102 20.13 37.47 -13.58
N ASN A 103 21.00 38.21 -14.26
CA ASN A 103 22.16 37.81 -15.07
C ASN A 103 23.48 37.56 -14.31
N ARG A 104 24.40 36.87 -15.01
CA ARG A 104 25.89 36.92 -14.94
C ARG A 104 26.53 36.29 -13.68
N LYS A 105 27.56 35.44 -13.78
CA LYS A 105 28.72 35.47 -14.68
C LYS A 105 29.17 34.05 -15.06
N GLU A 106 29.47 33.86 -16.33
CA GLU A 106 30.20 32.68 -16.79
C GLU A 106 31.63 32.71 -16.27
N HIS A 107 32.04 31.65 -15.58
CA HIS A 107 33.45 31.38 -15.37
C HIS A 107 34.02 30.73 -16.63
N PHE A 108 34.68 31.56 -17.43
CA PHE A 108 35.57 31.15 -18.52
C PHE A 108 36.65 30.21 -17.99
N ASN A 109 36.66 28.95 -18.46
CA ASN A 109 37.66 27.94 -18.14
C ASN A 109 38.65 27.82 -19.33
N PRO A 110 39.88 28.34 -19.24
CA PRO A 110 40.78 28.46 -20.39
C PRO A 110 41.61 27.19 -20.64
N ARG A 111 41.01 25.99 -20.55
CA ARG A 111 41.77 24.73 -20.69
C ARG A 111 41.69 24.03 -22.05
N PHE A 112 40.96 24.57 -23.02
CA PHE A 112 40.94 24.02 -24.38
C PHE A 112 40.91 25.14 -25.43
N ALA A 113 41.94 25.97 -25.44
CA ALA A 113 42.28 26.76 -26.61
C ALA A 113 43.49 26.10 -27.29
N LYS A 114 43.36 25.92 -28.62
CA LYS A 114 44.37 25.52 -29.63
C LYS A 114 44.25 24.08 -30.14
N ARG A 115 43.62 23.92 -31.31
CA ARG A 115 44.26 23.46 -32.56
C ARG A 115 43.19 23.25 -33.64
N THR A 116 43.14 24.16 -34.61
CA THR A 116 42.78 23.83 -36.00
C THR A 116 43.75 24.61 -36.88
N SER A 117 44.59 23.87 -37.61
CA SER A 117 45.39 24.36 -38.73
C SER A 117 44.51 24.59 -39.95
#